data_AF-A0A3P5WN43-F1
#
_entry.id   AF-A0A3P5WN43-F1
#
_cell.length_a   1.000
_cell.length_b   1.000
_cell.length_c   1.000
_cell.angle_alpha   90.00
_cell.angle_beta   90.00
_cell.angle_gamma   90.00
#
_symmetry.space_group_name_H-M   'P 1'
#
loop_
_entity.id
_entity.type
_entity.pdbx_description
1 polymer ?
#
loop_
_entity_poly.entity_id
_entity_poly.type
_entity_poly.pdbx_seq_one_letter_code
_entity_poly.pdbx_strand_id
1 'polypeptide(L)' 'MKEFKVTYFFDEEHYIRRFIHMESMESAEALIQSERDNYISFRDSRGIYHELNTQGVRVIQVAEYHRIDKSSQSGAD' A
#
# COMPACT_ATOMS: atom_id res chain seq x y z
N MET A 1 -9.38 -6.44 11.65
CA MET A 1 -8.25 -5.94 10.84
C MET A 1 -8.31 -6.41 9.39
N LYS A 2 -8.48 -5.43 8.50
CA LYS A 2 -8.43 -5.56 7.05
C LYS A 2 -7.05 -5.16 6.55
N GLU A 3 -6.59 -5.77 5.46
CA GLU A 3 -5.36 -5.38 4.78
C GLU A 3 -5.71 -4.39 3.65
N PHE A 4 -5.00 -3.25 3.59
CA PHE A 4 -5.15 -2.27 2.53
C PHE A 4 -3.85 -2.13 1.76
N LYS A 5 -3.96 -2.11 0.42
CA LYS A 5 -2.85 -1.82 -0.48
C LYS A 5 -2.85 -0.33 -0.80
N VAL A 6 -1.79 0.35 -0.40
CA VAL A 6 -1.52 1.75 -0.73
C VAL A 6 -0.48 1.80 -1.85
N THR A 7 -0.76 2.54 -2.92
CA THR A 7 0.18 2.78 -4.03
C THR A 7 0.47 4.27 -4.13
N TYR A 8 1.74 4.63 -3.98
CA TYR A 8 2.23 6.00 -4.12
C TYR A 8 2.85 6.14 -5.51
N PHE A 9 2.26 6.95 -6.38
CA PHE A 9 2.74 7.21 -7.74
C PHE A 9 3.53 8.52 -7.79
N PHE A 10 4.78 8.46 -8.24
CA PHE A 10 5.62 9.63 -8.52
C PHE A 10 5.50 10.07 -9.98
N ASP A 11 5.31 9.10 -10.88
CA ASP A 11 4.93 9.27 -12.28
C ASP A 11 4.26 7.97 -12.81
N GLU A 12 4.20 7.79 -14.14
CA GLU A 12 3.56 6.64 -14.79
C GLU A 12 4.32 5.31 -14.58
N GLU A 13 5.64 5.37 -14.39
CA GLU A 13 6.50 4.18 -14.29
C GLU A 13 7.00 3.94 -12.86
N HIS A 14 7.10 5.01 -12.06
CA HIS A 14 7.65 4.96 -10.70
C HIS A 14 6.55 5.00 -9.65
N TYR A 15 6.36 3.87 -8.98
CA TYR A 15 5.48 3.75 -7.84
C TYR A 15 6.04 2.84 -6.75
N ILE A 16 5.58 3.08 -5.52
CA ILE A 16 5.90 2.27 -4.34
C ILE A 16 4.60 1.74 -3.74
N ARG A 17 4.61 0.48 -3.26
CA ARG A 17 3.45 -0.14 -2.61
C ARG A 17 3.73 -0.38 -1.13
N ARG A 18 2.77 -0.01 -0.29
CA ARG A 18 2.73 -0.30 1.15
C ARG A 18 1.46 -1.09 1.45
N PHE A 19 1.58 -2.09 2.32
CA PHE A 19 0.43 -2.78 2.88
C PHE A 19 0.25 -2.33 4.33
N ILE A 20 -0.95 -1.88 4.67
CA ILE A 20 -1.31 -1.42 6.02
C ILE A 20 -2.49 -2.24 6.56
N HIS A 21 -2.54 -2.41 7.87
CA HIS A 21 -3.61 -3.14 8.55
C HIS A 21 -4.44 -2.16 9.37
N MET A 22 -5.72 -2.02 9.03
CA MET A 22 -6.64 -1.04 9.61
C MET A 22 -8.03 -1.65 9.81
N GLU A 23 -8.89 -1.00 10.59
CA GLU A 23 -10.25 -1.51 10.84
C GLU A 23 -11.25 -1.12 9.74
N SER A 24 -11.00 -0.02 9.02
CA SER A 24 -11.90 0.49 7.98
C SER A 24 -11.15 1.26 6.88
N MET A 25 -11.83 1.56 5.77
CA MET A 25 -11.29 2.45 4.73
C MET A 25 -11.05 3.85 5.30
N GLU A 26 -11.97 4.39 6.12
CA GLU A 26 -11.80 5.73 6.69
C GLU A 26 -10.57 5.83 7.60
N SER A 27 -10.28 4.79 8.37
CA SER A 27 -9.05 4.76 9.21
C SER A 27 -7.77 4.65 8.36
N ALA A 28 -7.81 3.92 7.24
CA ALA A 28 -6.71 3.90 6.28
C ALA A 28 -6.49 5.27 5.60
N GLU A 29 -7.57 5.95 5.19
CA GLU A 29 -7.50 7.30 4.63
C GLU A 29 -6.99 8.32 5.64
N ALA A 30 -7.45 8.25 6.89
CA ALA A 30 -7.00 9.13 7.97
C ALA A 30 -5.50 8.99 8.24
N LEU A 31 -4.96 7.77 8.22
CA LEU A 31 -3.51 7.54 8.31
C LEU A 31 -2.78 8.18 7.12
N ILE A 32 -3.24 7.94 5.90
CA ILE A 32 -2.59 8.48 4.70
C ILE A 32 -2.60 10.01 4.72
N GLN A 33 -3.69 10.63 5.21
CA GLN A 33 -3.80 12.07 5.33
C GLN A 33 -2.87 12.65 6.40
N SER A 34 -2.70 11.98 7.55
CA SER A 34 -1.80 12.44 8.61
C SER A 34 -0.32 12.32 8.22
N GLU A 35 0.00 11.43 7.29
CA GLU A 35 1.34 11.23 6.73
C GLU A 35 1.67 12.17 5.56
N ARG A 36 0.73 13.01 5.11
CA ARG A 36 0.98 13.95 4.00
C ARG A 36 2.06 14.96 4.34
N ASP A 37 2.80 15.36 3.31
CA ASP A 37 3.91 16.33 3.36
C ASP A 37 5.02 15.98 4.37
N ASN A 38 5.20 14.69 4.65
CA ASN A 38 6.19 14.17 5.60
C ASN A 38 6.96 12.98 5.02
N TYR A 39 8.08 12.64 5.65
CA TYR A 39 8.74 11.37 5.39
C TYR A 39 8.01 10.22 6.07
N ILE A 40 7.79 9.15 5.32
CA ILE A 40 7.34 7.86 5.85
C ILE A 40 8.38 6.79 5.56
N SER A 41 8.45 5.80 6.43
CA SER A 41 9.23 4.60 6.19
C SER A 41 8.49 3.34 6.61
N PHE A 42 8.73 2.25 5.88
CA PHE A 42 8.11 0.96 6.14
C PHE A 42 8.95 -0.17 5.55
N ARG A 43 8.64 -1.41 5.94
CA ARG A 43 9.19 -2.61 5.30
C ARG A 43 8.11 -3.33 4.52
N ASP A 44 8.44 -3.81 3.33
CA ASP A 44 7.54 -4.65 2.55
C ASP A 44 7.53 -6.10 3.08
N SER A 45 6.69 -6.95 2.49
CA SER A 45 6.59 -8.36 2.86
C SER A 45 7.87 -9.17 2.59
N ARG A 46 8.82 -8.63 1.82
CA ARG A 46 10.15 -9.22 1.57
C ARG A 46 11.20 -8.67 2.53
N GLY A 47 10.82 -7.79 3.47
CA GLY A 47 11.72 -7.16 4.43
C GLY A 47 12.51 -5.97 3.89
N ILE A 48 12.25 -5.55 2.64
CA ILE A 48 12.93 -4.41 2.01
C ILE A 48 12.46 -3.13 2.68
N TYR A 49 13.41 -2.29 3.10
CA TYR A 49 13.14 -0.98 3.68
C TYR A 49 12.84 0.04 2.56
N HIS A 50 11.73 0.75 2.72
CA HIS A 50 11.32 1.86 1.88
C HIS A 50 11.25 3.12 2.73
N GLU A 51 11.77 4.22 2.21
CA GLU A 51 11.59 5.56 2.75
C GLU A 51 11.26 6.51 1.60
N LEU A 52 10.25 7.36 1.79
CA LEU A 52 9.86 8.36 0.81
C LEU A 52 9.30 9.60 1.48
N ASN A 53 9.50 10.75 0.84
CA ASN A 53 8.80 12.00 1.17
C ASN A 53 7.46 12.02 0.42
N THR A 54 6.35 12.06 1.15
CA THR A 54 5.01 12.05 0.57
C THR A 54 4.67 13.32 -0.20
N GLN A 55 5.40 14.42 0.01
CA GLN A 55 5.25 15.67 -0.75
C GLN A 55 5.53 15.49 -2.25
N GLY A 56 6.41 14.55 -2.62
CA GLY A 56 6.75 14.25 -4.02
C GLY A 56 5.75 13.32 -4.72
N VAL A 57 4.79 12.77 -3.99
CA VAL A 57 3.82 11.81 -4.53
C VAL A 57 2.71 12.57 -5.25
N ARG A 58 2.44 12.20 -6.51
CA ARG A 58 1.41 12.84 -7.34
C ARG A 58 0.04 12.26 -7.09
N VAL A 59 -0.05 10.94 -6.92
CA VAL A 59 -1.30 10.22 -6.69
C VAL A 59 -1.09 9.16 -5.62
N ILE A 60 -2.02 9.08 -4.68
CA ILE A 60 -2.11 7.98 -3.72
C ILE A 60 -3.39 7.21 -4.00
N GLN A 61 -3.25 5.91 -4.26
CA GLN A 61 -4.38 4.99 -4.39
C GLN A 61 -4.42 4.08 -3.16
N VAL A 62 -5.59 3.95 -2.54
CA VAL A 62 -5.85 2.99 -1.46
C VAL A 62 -7.01 2.08 -1.83
N ALA A 63 -6.86 0.78 -1.58
CA ALA A 63 -7.92 -0.21 -1.79
C ALA A 63 -7.80 -1.33 -0.76
N GLU A 64 -8.95 -1.89 -0.34
CA GLU A 64 -8.97 -3.12 0.45
C GLU A 64 -8.35 -4.25 -0.38
N TYR A 65 -7.41 -4.98 0.22
CA TYR A 65 -6.66 -6.02 -0.45
C TYR A 65 -7.17 -7.39 -0.01
N HIS A 66 -7.80 -8.08 -0.94
CA HIS A 66 -8.22 -9.47 -0.77
C HIS A 66 -7.14 -10.37 -1.35
N ARG A 67 -6.40 -11.07 -0.47
CA ARG A 67 -5.46 -12.11 -0.93
C ARG A 67 -6.22 -13.16 -1.72
N ILE A 68 -5.89 -13.29 -3.00
CA ILE A 68 -6.36 -14.42 -3.81
C ILE A 68 -5.42 -15.58 -3.48
N ASP A 69 -5.94 -16.58 -2.77
CA ASP A 69 -5.22 -17.82 -2.49
C ASP A 69 -5.02 -18.60 -3.80
N LYS A 70 -3.83 -18.47 -4.38
CA LYS A 70 -3.41 -19.23 -5.56
C LYS A 70 -3.22 -20.74 -5.30
N SER A 71 -3.38 -21.19 -4.04
CA SER A 71 -3.38 -22.61 -3.67
C SER A 71 -4.60 -23.38 -4.19
N SER A 72 -5.59 -22.71 -4.79
CA SER A 72 -6.78 -23.32 -5.39
C SER A 72 -6.68 -23.56 -6.92
N GLN A 73 -5.57 -23.17 -7.56
CA GLN A 73 -5.32 -23.39 -9.00
C GLN A 73 -4.28 -24.49 -9.28
N SER A 74 -4.34 -25.60 -8.54
CA SER A 74 -3.70 -26.85 -8.93
C SER A 74 -4.76 -27.85 -9.38
N GLY A 75 -5.06 -27.86 -10.68
CA GLY A 75 -5.89 -28.91 -11.29
C GLY A 75 -6.76 -28.44 -12.46
N ALA A 76 -6.15 -28.12 -13.59
CA ALA A 76 -6.73 -28.28 -14.93
C ALA A 76 -5.63 -28.00 -15.96
N ASP A 77 -4.85 -29.03 -16.27
CA ASP A 77 -4.30 -29.34 -17.60
C ASP A 77 -3.88 -30.81 -17.61
#